data_AF-B8MLH7-F1
#
_entry.id   AF-B8MLH7-F1
#
_cell.length_a   1.000
_cell.length_b   1.000
_cell.length_c   1.000
_cell.angle_alpha   90.00
_cell.angle_beta   90.00
_cell.angle_gamma   90.00
#
_symmetry.space_group_name_H-M   'P 1'
#
loop_
_entity.id
_entity.type
_entity.pdbx_description
1 polymer ?
#
loop_
_entity_poly.entity_id
_entity_poly.type
_entity_poly.pdbx_seq_one_letter_code
_entity_poly.pdbx_strand_id
1 'polypeptide(L)'
;MKTKLLDPRNSASSLQNRAQDTAPRITQADMTATADRIQKDTDLTGTGTTIVITARAIPQNAKRPRNHLLRPAATFRESLFDALGDDEGALYWESVYGQPIHTYAIPSVPKGPNGELERMTDEEYAEYVQAKMWERSHEGIMQERERQRQENAKAKQRAEAEQQRAFRDRTQFNEALEESLKRGEKRRRAKLWIAAWEKYMKSWEGLDASSKAPPATSSDTEKPFYIRNYIHWPVESGKRRDISRDAVREFMQHSSESFLNTLKAERIRWHPDKMLHRYGSLGLGEEKTLVQSITEVFQILDDLWIEEKGRQSR
;
A
#
# COMPACT_ATOMS: atom_id res chain seq x y z
N MET A 1 -11.17 -42.04 66.50
CA MET A 1 -12.20 -42.04 65.43
C MET A 1 -12.81 -40.64 65.30
N LYS A 2 -13.24 -40.26 64.08
CA LYS A 2 -13.96 -39.01 63.72
C LYS A 2 -13.14 -37.71 63.89
N THR A 3 -12.44 -37.19 62.87
CA THR A 3 -12.88 -36.46 61.64
C THR A 3 -13.25 -34.98 61.85
N LYS A 4 -12.47 -34.08 61.24
CA LYS A 4 -12.82 -32.77 60.60
C LYS A 4 -11.55 -32.28 59.90
N LEU A 5 -11.41 -32.36 58.57
CA LEU A 5 -12.06 -31.61 57.48
C LEU A 5 -11.41 -30.24 57.24
N LEU A 6 -10.98 -30.00 55.98
CA LEU A 6 -10.21 -28.85 55.50
C LEU A 6 -11.02 -27.54 55.48
N ASP A 7 -10.30 -26.42 55.54
CA ASP A 7 -10.57 -25.25 54.70
C ASP A 7 -9.32 -24.34 54.61
N PRO A 8 -8.75 -24.08 53.41
CA PRO A 8 -7.69 -23.08 53.21
C PRO A 8 -8.21 -21.83 52.49
N ARG A 9 -8.44 -20.74 53.23
CA ARG A 9 -8.65 -19.39 52.68
C ARG A 9 -7.78 -18.37 53.42
N ASN A 10 -7.22 -17.43 52.64
CA ASN A 10 -6.30 -16.32 52.98
C ASN A 10 -4.79 -16.64 52.97
N SER A 11 -4.18 -16.41 51.82
CA SER A 11 -2.74 -16.10 51.66
C SER A 11 -2.47 -15.43 50.31
N ALA A 12 -3.00 -14.21 50.09
CA ALA A 12 -2.73 -13.41 48.89
C ALA A 12 -3.07 -11.92 49.10
N SER A 13 -2.32 -11.20 49.95
CA SER A 13 -2.30 -9.72 50.00
C SER A 13 -1.09 -9.21 50.79
N SER A 14 0.09 -9.25 50.16
CA SER A 14 1.24 -8.43 50.54
C SER A 14 2.19 -8.36 49.34
N LEU A 15 2.98 -7.28 49.27
CA LEU A 15 3.97 -6.98 48.24
C LEU A 15 3.38 -6.66 46.84
N GLN A 16 3.30 -5.37 46.48
CA GLN A 16 4.14 -4.75 45.41
C GLN A 16 3.84 -3.25 45.18
N ASN A 17 3.78 -2.40 46.23
CA ASN A 17 3.74 -0.94 46.05
C ASN A 17 5.16 -0.35 45.94
N ARG A 18 5.79 -0.46 44.77
CA ARG A 18 7.06 0.25 44.46
C ARG A 18 7.37 0.34 42.96
N ALA A 19 6.79 1.33 42.27
CA ALA A 19 7.28 1.87 40.99
C ALA A 19 6.56 3.19 40.64
N GLN A 20 7.05 4.31 41.17
CA GLN A 20 6.84 5.64 40.57
C GLN A 20 8.21 6.31 40.45
N ASP A 21 8.35 7.17 39.44
CA ASP A 21 9.56 7.56 38.69
C ASP A 21 9.90 6.61 37.52
N THR A 22 10.19 7.07 36.30
CA THR A 22 10.32 8.46 35.78
C THR A 22 9.93 8.51 34.31
N ALA A 23 9.20 9.56 33.87
CA ALA A 23 8.96 9.83 32.45
C ALA A 23 8.84 11.35 32.21
N PRO A 24 9.67 11.97 31.35
CA PRO A 24 9.62 13.41 31.11
C PRO A 24 8.39 13.81 30.29
N ARG A 25 7.65 14.78 30.83
CA ARG A 25 6.42 15.35 30.27
C ARG A 25 6.77 16.42 29.23
N ILE A 26 6.78 16.05 27.94
CA ILE A 26 7.01 17.02 26.85
C ILE A 26 5.76 17.90 26.70
N THR A 27 5.89 19.17 27.06
CA THR A 27 4.84 20.20 26.95
C THR A 27 4.89 20.90 25.58
N GLN A 28 3.72 21.13 24.99
CA GLN A 28 3.55 21.87 23.73
C GLN A 28 3.76 23.39 23.94
N ALA A 29 5.00 23.85 24.13
CA ALA A 29 5.27 25.28 24.36
C ALA A 29 6.71 25.76 24.01
N ASP A 30 7.35 25.24 22.95
CA ASP A 30 8.71 25.70 22.56
C ASP A 30 9.02 25.64 21.04
N MET A 31 8.01 25.54 20.17
CA MET A 31 8.22 25.44 18.70
C MET A 31 8.24 26.78 17.94
N THR A 32 8.51 27.91 18.60
CA THR A 32 8.47 29.25 17.99
C THR A 32 9.77 30.04 18.16
N ALA A 33 10.91 29.44 17.78
CA ALA A 33 12.21 30.13 17.77
C ALA A 33 13.22 29.53 16.78
N THR A 34 12.89 29.46 15.48
CA THR A 34 13.86 29.48 14.33
C THR A 34 13.06 29.75 13.05
N ALA A 35 12.59 30.99 12.89
CA ALA A 35 11.87 31.43 11.69
C ALA A 35 12.19 32.89 11.37
N ASP A 36 13.47 33.28 11.47
CA ASP A 36 13.91 34.61 11.04
C ASP A 36 15.39 34.61 10.61
N ARG A 37 15.64 34.16 9.38
CA ARG A 37 16.85 34.50 8.63
C ARG A 37 16.62 34.33 7.13
N ILE A 38 17.16 35.28 6.35
CA ILE A 38 17.16 35.32 4.88
C ILE A 38 15.84 35.83 4.26
N GLN A 39 15.58 37.12 4.47
CA GLN A 39 15.32 37.99 3.31
C GLN A 39 16.61 38.75 3.01
N LYS A 40 17.09 38.66 1.75
CA LYS A 40 17.46 39.84 0.97
C LYS A 40 17.70 39.51 -0.50
N ASP A 41 17.12 40.36 -1.33
CA ASP A 41 17.56 40.79 -2.65
C ASP A 41 17.74 39.72 -3.75
N THR A 42 16.74 39.59 -4.62
CA THR A 42 16.84 40.19 -5.97
C THR A 42 15.49 40.12 -6.69
N ASP A 43 14.82 41.28 -6.81
CA ASP A 43 13.86 41.50 -7.88
C ASP A 43 14.60 41.58 -9.22
N LEU A 44 14.00 41.07 -10.31
CA LEU A 44 13.67 41.86 -11.51
C LEU A 44 13.09 40.99 -12.63
N THR A 45 11.91 41.42 -13.11
CA THR A 45 11.39 41.26 -14.49
C THR A 45 11.37 39.86 -15.13
N GLY A 46 10.16 39.31 -15.27
CA GLY A 46 9.91 38.24 -16.23
C GLY A 46 9.81 38.75 -17.67
N THR A 47 10.28 37.94 -18.62
CA THR A 47 9.78 37.88 -20.00
C THR A 47 9.67 36.42 -20.39
N GLY A 48 8.58 36.03 -21.07
CA GLY A 48 8.41 34.67 -21.53
C GLY A 48 9.41 34.34 -22.65
N THR A 49 10.04 33.17 -22.60
CA THR A 49 10.81 32.63 -23.73
C THR A 49 10.56 31.14 -23.84
N THR A 50 9.90 30.74 -24.94
CA THR A 50 9.66 29.35 -25.32
C THR A 50 10.98 28.67 -25.63
N ILE A 51 11.39 27.69 -24.83
CA ILE A 51 12.58 26.87 -25.12
C ILE A 51 12.15 25.70 -26.02
N VAL A 52 12.41 25.84 -27.32
CA VAL A 52 12.41 24.73 -28.28
C VAL A 52 13.68 23.91 -28.04
N ILE A 53 13.55 22.71 -27.46
CA ILE A 53 14.70 21.82 -27.26
C ILE A 53 15.00 21.09 -28.57
N THR A 54 15.83 21.68 -29.43
CA THR A 54 16.41 20.99 -30.59
C THR A 54 17.48 20.01 -30.12
N ALA A 55 17.25 18.71 -30.36
CA ALA A 55 18.22 17.66 -30.05
C ALA A 55 19.47 17.75 -30.96
N ARG A 56 20.66 17.69 -30.36
CA ARG A 56 21.91 17.38 -31.08
C ARG A 56 22.81 16.51 -30.20
N ALA A 57 23.32 15.42 -30.77
CA ALA A 57 23.87 14.29 -30.02
C ALA A 57 25.33 14.45 -29.60
N ILE A 58 25.66 13.92 -28.41
CA ILE A 58 27.02 13.59 -27.91
C ILE A 58 26.91 12.21 -27.21
N PRO A 59 27.88 11.28 -27.36
CA PRO A 59 27.62 9.84 -27.24
C PRO A 59 27.72 9.25 -25.82
N GLN A 60 27.19 8.02 -25.67
CA GLN A 60 27.12 7.30 -24.39
C GLN A 60 28.37 6.47 -24.04
N ASN A 61 29.05 6.82 -22.95
CA ASN A 61 29.77 5.94 -22.00
C ASN A 61 30.23 6.81 -20.80
N ALA A 62 30.40 6.38 -19.55
CA ALA A 62 30.20 5.09 -18.86
C ALA A 62 29.67 5.43 -17.42
N LYS A 63 29.54 4.58 -16.39
CA LYS A 63 29.94 3.20 -16.07
C LYS A 63 28.81 2.52 -15.27
N ARG A 64 28.49 1.26 -15.57
CA ARG A 64 27.94 0.29 -14.59
C ARG A 64 29.02 -0.77 -14.36
N PRO A 65 29.15 -1.37 -13.17
CA PRO A 65 30.09 -2.47 -12.94
C PRO A 65 29.62 -3.72 -13.71
N ARG A 66 30.08 -3.86 -14.95
CA ARG A 66 29.92 -5.05 -15.79
C ARG A 66 31.16 -5.93 -15.64
N ASN A 67 31.26 -6.60 -14.49
CA ASN A 67 32.07 -7.81 -14.41
C ASN A 67 31.35 -8.94 -15.18
N HIS A 68 32.06 -10.03 -15.49
CA HIS A 68 31.57 -11.22 -16.21
C HIS A 68 31.50 -11.20 -17.74
N LEU A 69 32.13 -10.22 -18.43
CA LEU A 69 32.53 -10.38 -19.84
C LEU A 69 33.98 -9.93 -20.08
N LEU A 70 34.85 -10.17 -19.11
CA LEU A 70 36.26 -10.31 -19.40
C LEU A 70 36.41 -11.52 -20.32
N ARG A 71 36.78 -11.24 -21.58
CA ARG A 71 37.14 -12.22 -22.61
C ARG A 71 38.06 -13.29 -21.98
N PRO A 72 38.03 -14.58 -22.39
CA PRO A 72 38.93 -15.59 -21.82
C PRO A 72 40.41 -15.17 -21.82
N ALA A 73 40.84 -14.38 -22.82
CA ALA A 73 42.16 -13.77 -22.88
C ALA A 73 42.45 -12.72 -21.79
N ALA A 74 41.45 -12.01 -21.28
CA ALA A 74 41.60 -11.02 -20.21
C ALA A 74 41.65 -11.68 -18.83
N THR A 75 40.79 -12.68 -18.55
CA THR A 75 40.90 -13.50 -17.33
C THR A 75 42.20 -14.30 -17.30
N PHE A 76 42.63 -14.82 -18.47
CA PHE A 76 43.95 -15.44 -18.62
C PHE A 76 45.08 -14.43 -18.38
N ARG A 77 44.99 -13.20 -18.91
CA ARG A 77 46.03 -12.19 -18.72
C ARG A 77 46.09 -11.67 -17.28
N GLU A 78 44.96 -11.52 -16.60
CA GLU A 78 44.92 -11.21 -15.17
C GLU A 78 45.54 -12.35 -14.35
N SER A 79 45.16 -13.61 -14.62
CA SER A 79 45.79 -14.80 -14.00
C SER A 79 47.29 -14.92 -14.30
N LEU A 80 47.76 -14.43 -15.44
CA LEU A 80 49.17 -14.47 -15.84
C LEU A 80 49.96 -13.33 -15.18
N PHE A 81 49.35 -12.16 -14.95
CA PHE A 81 49.95 -11.11 -14.11
C PHE A 81 49.96 -11.47 -12.62
N ASP A 82 48.95 -12.20 -12.13
CA ASP A 82 48.89 -12.72 -10.76
C ASP A 82 50.01 -13.76 -10.54
N ALA A 83 50.18 -14.70 -11.48
CA ALA A 83 51.29 -15.66 -11.47
C ALA A 83 52.67 -15.00 -11.58
N LEU A 84 52.84 -14.03 -12.49
CA LEU A 84 54.12 -13.32 -12.65
C LEU A 84 54.47 -12.46 -11.43
N GLY A 85 53.47 -11.94 -10.72
CA GLY A 85 53.67 -11.22 -9.45
C GLY A 85 54.19 -12.10 -8.32
N ASP A 86 53.82 -13.39 -8.32
CA ASP A 86 54.34 -14.38 -7.37
C ASP A 86 55.79 -14.78 -7.73
N ASP A 87 56.09 -14.93 -9.03
CA ASP A 87 57.46 -15.20 -9.53
C ASP A 87 58.44 -14.03 -9.26
N GLU A 88 58.00 -12.76 -9.40
CA GLU A 88 58.80 -11.58 -8.99
C GLU A 88 59.04 -11.55 -7.47
N GLY A 89 58.07 -12.04 -6.68
CA GLY A 89 58.23 -12.27 -5.24
C GLY A 89 59.25 -13.36 -4.92
N ALA A 90 59.28 -14.45 -5.68
CA ALA A 90 60.24 -15.55 -5.50
C ALA A 90 61.70 -15.08 -5.67
N LEU A 91 61.98 -14.24 -6.68
CA LEU A 91 63.29 -13.61 -6.89
C LEU A 91 63.71 -12.71 -5.71
N TYR A 92 62.77 -11.99 -5.09
CA TYR A 92 63.04 -11.21 -3.89
C TYR A 92 63.45 -12.12 -2.72
N TRP A 93 62.76 -13.23 -2.49
CA TRP A 93 63.10 -14.18 -1.42
C TRP A 93 64.41 -14.95 -1.68
N GLU A 94 64.74 -15.28 -2.93
CA GLU A 94 66.04 -15.85 -3.31
C GLU A 94 67.19 -14.90 -2.94
N SER A 95 67.01 -13.59 -3.14
CA SER A 95 68.00 -12.57 -2.77
C SER A 95 68.20 -12.42 -1.24
N VAL A 96 67.17 -12.72 -0.44
CA VAL A 96 67.18 -12.60 1.03
C VAL A 96 67.84 -13.82 1.69
N TYR A 97 67.72 -15.03 1.11
CA TYR A 97 68.22 -16.27 1.72
C TYR A 97 69.37 -16.96 0.96
N GLY A 98 69.73 -16.50 -0.24
CA GLY A 98 70.99 -16.86 -0.92
C GLY A 98 71.13 -18.32 -1.36
N GLN A 99 70.03 -19.08 -1.40
CA GLN A 99 69.97 -20.43 -1.94
C GLN A 99 68.88 -20.51 -3.01
N PRO A 100 69.14 -21.13 -4.19
CA PRO A 100 68.12 -21.35 -5.20
C PRO A 100 66.96 -22.17 -4.65
N ILE A 101 65.77 -21.56 -4.56
CA ILE A 101 64.57 -22.17 -3.95
C ILE A 101 63.95 -23.24 -4.89
N HIS A 102 64.56 -23.49 -6.05
CA HIS A 102 64.02 -24.31 -7.15
C HIS A 102 64.87 -25.53 -7.54
N THR A 103 65.84 -25.95 -6.71
CA THR A 103 66.37 -27.32 -6.79
C THR A 103 65.59 -28.26 -5.88
N TYR A 104 64.39 -28.65 -6.30
CA TYR A 104 63.75 -29.85 -5.76
C TYR A 104 64.63 -31.04 -6.14
N ALA A 105 65.20 -31.71 -5.14
CA ALA A 105 65.78 -33.03 -5.35
C ALA A 105 64.68 -33.92 -5.94
N ILE A 106 64.89 -34.42 -7.16
CA ILE A 106 63.98 -35.35 -7.83
C ILE A 106 63.72 -36.49 -6.85
N PRO A 107 62.50 -36.66 -6.31
CA PRO A 107 62.27 -37.67 -5.31
C PRO A 107 62.58 -39.02 -5.93
N SER A 108 63.55 -39.74 -5.35
CA SER A 108 63.78 -41.14 -5.68
C SER A 108 62.45 -41.86 -5.46
N VAL A 109 61.77 -42.20 -6.56
CA VAL A 109 60.43 -42.78 -6.51
C VAL A 109 60.54 -44.04 -5.65
N PRO A 110 59.80 -44.14 -4.53
CA PRO A 110 59.86 -45.32 -3.69
C PRO A 110 59.50 -46.53 -4.54
N LYS A 111 60.48 -47.42 -4.77
CA LYS A 111 60.23 -48.66 -5.52
C LYS A 111 59.12 -49.41 -4.80
N GLY A 112 57.94 -49.44 -5.42
CA GLY A 112 56.80 -50.18 -4.88
C GLY A 112 57.20 -51.64 -4.65
N PRO A 113 56.74 -52.29 -3.57
CA PRO A 113 57.26 -53.60 -3.15
C PRO A 113 57.13 -54.72 -4.21
N ASN A 114 56.30 -54.54 -5.25
CA ASN A 114 56.11 -55.49 -6.35
C ASN A 114 56.76 -55.06 -7.69
N GLY A 115 57.33 -53.86 -7.80
CA GLY A 115 57.92 -53.35 -9.07
C GLY A 115 56.93 -53.12 -10.22
N GLU A 116 55.62 -53.04 -9.94
CA GLU A 116 54.55 -52.93 -10.96
C GLU A 116 54.68 -51.68 -11.85
N LEU A 117 55.17 -50.56 -11.31
CA LEU A 117 55.47 -49.32 -12.05
C LEU A 117 56.55 -49.50 -13.13
N GLU A 118 57.44 -50.49 -13.01
CA GLU A 118 58.50 -50.76 -14.00
C GLU A 118 58.01 -51.73 -15.12
N ARG A 119 56.74 -52.17 -15.07
CA ARG A 119 56.13 -53.09 -16.06
C ARG A 119 55.01 -52.45 -16.89
N MET A 120 54.52 -51.28 -16.50
CA MET A 120 53.57 -50.49 -17.29
C MET A 120 54.30 -49.83 -18.47
N THR A 121 53.58 -49.67 -19.57
CA THR A 121 54.00 -48.82 -20.68
C THR A 121 53.99 -47.35 -20.26
N ASP A 122 54.76 -46.50 -20.95
CA ASP A 122 54.86 -45.06 -20.63
C ASP A 122 53.49 -44.36 -20.64
N GLU A 123 52.55 -44.85 -21.47
CA GLU A 123 51.16 -44.39 -21.57
C GLU A 123 50.36 -44.74 -20.30
N GLU A 124 50.41 -46.00 -19.85
CA GLU A 124 49.76 -46.46 -18.62
C GLU A 124 50.36 -45.78 -17.37
N TYR A 125 51.68 -45.54 -17.36
CA TYR A 125 52.34 -44.79 -16.29
C TYR A 125 51.88 -43.33 -16.26
N ALA A 126 51.71 -42.69 -17.43
CA ALA A 126 51.20 -41.32 -17.52
C ALA A 126 49.74 -41.23 -17.02
N GLU A 127 48.89 -42.19 -17.37
CA GLU A 127 47.50 -42.27 -16.85
C GLU A 127 47.48 -42.49 -15.33
N TYR A 128 48.30 -43.40 -14.81
CA TYR A 128 48.40 -43.67 -13.37
C TYR A 128 48.89 -42.45 -12.57
N VAL A 129 49.92 -41.75 -13.05
CA VAL A 129 50.43 -40.53 -12.39
C VAL A 129 49.41 -39.39 -12.49
N GLN A 130 48.72 -39.23 -13.63
CA GLN A 130 47.62 -38.28 -13.75
C GLN A 130 46.48 -38.59 -12.77
N ALA A 131 46.05 -39.86 -12.67
CA ALA A 131 45.04 -40.28 -11.72
C ALA A 131 45.47 -40.03 -10.26
N LYS A 132 46.71 -40.35 -9.88
CA LYS A 132 47.22 -40.11 -8.52
C LYS A 132 47.39 -38.64 -8.17
N MET A 133 47.82 -37.80 -9.12
CA MET A 133 47.85 -36.35 -8.96
C MET A 133 46.43 -35.78 -8.86
N TRP A 134 45.51 -36.30 -9.67
CA TRP A 134 44.10 -35.92 -9.66
C TRP A 134 43.46 -36.26 -8.31
N GLU A 135 43.55 -37.50 -7.82
CA GLU A 135 43.08 -37.92 -6.50
C GLU A 135 43.60 -36.99 -5.40
N ARG A 136 44.92 -36.82 -5.31
CA ARG A 136 45.58 -36.00 -4.28
C ARG A 136 45.16 -34.52 -4.31
N SER A 137 44.83 -33.98 -5.48
CA SER A 137 44.37 -32.60 -5.64
C SER A 137 42.85 -32.45 -5.45
N HIS A 138 42.07 -33.44 -5.88
CA HIS A 138 40.61 -33.37 -5.90
C HIS A 138 39.98 -33.57 -4.53
N GLU A 139 40.61 -34.28 -3.60
CA GLU A 139 40.10 -34.42 -2.23
C GLU A 139 39.90 -33.06 -1.53
N GLY A 140 40.86 -32.14 -1.66
CA GLY A 140 40.75 -30.78 -1.13
C GLY A 140 39.77 -29.91 -1.92
N ILE A 141 39.84 -29.95 -3.25
CA ILE A 141 38.99 -29.14 -4.15
C ILE A 141 37.51 -29.51 -4.00
N MET A 142 37.19 -30.79 -3.84
CA MET A 142 35.80 -31.25 -3.68
C MET A 142 35.21 -30.85 -2.33
N GLN A 143 35.99 -30.87 -1.25
CA GLN A 143 35.54 -30.42 0.08
C GLN A 143 35.24 -28.92 0.10
N GLU A 144 36.14 -28.07 -0.42
CA GLU A 144 35.92 -26.62 -0.46
C GLU A 144 34.76 -26.26 -1.40
N ARG A 145 34.65 -26.92 -2.56
CA ARG A 145 33.53 -26.74 -3.49
C ARG A 145 32.19 -27.15 -2.88
N GLU A 146 32.17 -28.20 -2.06
CA GLU A 146 30.97 -28.59 -1.33
C GLU A 146 30.62 -27.59 -0.20
N ARG A 147 31.62 -27.07 0.53
CA ARG A 147 31.40 -26.01 1.52
C ARG A 147 30.79 -24.76 0.88
N GLN A 148 31.35 -24.31 -0.25
CA GLN A 148 30.80 -23.20 -1.03
C GLN A 148 29.39 -23.47 -1.56
N ARG A 149 29.06 -24.70 -2.01
CA ARG A 149 27.69 -25.06 -2.40
C ARG A 149 26.72 -24.92 -1.23
N GLN A 150 27.10 -25.39 -0.04
CA GLN A 150 26.26 -25.30 1.16
C GLN A 150 26.11 -23.86 1.69
N GLU A 151 27.18 -23.06 1.65
CA GLU A 151 27.13 -21.64 2.01
C GLU A 151 26.22 -20.86 1.06
N ASN A 152 26.38 -21.04 -0.26
CA ASN A 152 25.52 -20.39 -1.26
C ASN A 152 24.06 -20.86 -1.17
N ALA A 153 23.79 -22.14 -0.90
CA ALA A 153 22.44 -22.65 -0.69
C ALA A 153 21.79 -22.01 0.55
N LYS A 154 22.52 -21.91 1.67
CA LYS A 154 22.06 -21.25 2.90
C LYS A 154 21.83 -19.75 2.69
N ALA A 155 22.71 -19.07 1.96
CA ALA A 155 22.57 -17.65 1.62
C ALA A 155 21.33 -17.41 0.74
N LYS A 156 21.13 -18.24 -0.29
CA LYS A 156 19.94 -18.17 -1.16
C LYS A 156 18.64 -18.41 -0.38
N GLN A 157 18.57 -19.43 0.47
CA GLN A 157 17.40 -19.69 1.31
C GLN A 157 17.10 -18.53 2.28
N ARG A 158 18.12 -17.89 2.85
CA ARG A 158 17.95 -16.69 3.70
C ARG A 158 17.38 -15.52 2.90
N ALA A 159 17.95 -15.24 1.73
CA ALA A 159 17.47 -14.16 0.85
C ALA A 159 16.02 -14.40 0.38
N GLU A 160 15.67 -15.64 -0.01
CA GLU A 160 14.29 -15.99 -0.38
C GLU A 160 13.32 -15.87 0.80
N ALA A 161 13.72 -16.29 2.01
CA ALA A 161 12.91 -16.15 3.21
C ALA A 161 12.72 -14.67 3.62
N GLU A 162 13.73 -13.83 3.44
CA GLU A 162 13.65 -12.38 3.69
C GLU A 162 12.74 -11.69 2.66
N GLN A 163 12.88 -12.00 1.37
CA GLN A 163 11.98 -11.52 0.32
C GLN A 163 10.53 -11.94 0.57
N GLN A 164 10.28 -13.19 0.99
CA GLN A 164 8.93 -13.64 1.35
C GLN A 164 8.36 -12.91 2.58
N ARG A 165 9.18 -12.59 3.58
CA ARG A 165 8.77 -11.77 4.74
C ARG A 165 8.42 -10.35 4.30
N ALA A 166 9.34 -9.67 3.62
CA ALA A 166 9.13 -8.33 3.12
C ALA A 166 7.89 -8.22 2.20
N PHE A 167 7.62 -9.23 1.38
CA PHE A 167 6.40 -9.31 0.58
C PHE A 167 5.14 -9.43 1.45
N ARG A 168 5.11 -10.33 2.44
CA ARG A 168 3.98 -10.51 3.37
C ARG A 168 3.72 -9.25 4.20
N ASP A 169 4.77 -8.62 4.71
CA ASP A 169 4.67 -7.39 5.50
C ASP A 169 4.12 -6.25 4.62
N ARG A 170 4.54 -6.18 3.35
CA ARG A 170 4.02 -5.22 2.37
C ARG A 170 2.56 -5.48 1.99
N THR A 171 2.13 -6.73 1.82
CA THR A 171 0.72 -7.05 1.54
C THR A 171 -0.16 -6.74 2.74
N GLN A 172 0.24 -7.14 3.96
CA GLN A 172 -0.50 -6.83 5.19
C GLN A 172 -0.61 -5.33 5.44
N PHE A 173 0.46 -4.56 5.18
CA PHE A 173 0.40 -3.10 5.26
C PHE A 173 -0.57 -2.49 4.25
N ASN A 174 -0.54 -2.96 3.00
CA ASN A 174 -1.46 -2.50 1.96
C ASN A 174 -2.91 -2.84 2.29
N GLU A 175 -3.19 -4.05 2.78
CA GLU A 175 -4.51 -4.49 3.24
C GLU A 175 -5.01 -3.63 4.40
N ALA A 176 -4.20 -3.41 5.43
CA ALA A 176 -4.56 -2.56 6.58
C ALA A 176 -4.79 -1.09 6.18
N LEU A 177 -4.03 -0.57 5.21
CA LEU A 177 -4.21 0.76 4.64
C LEU A 177 -5.52 0.85 3.84
N GLU A 178 -5.82 -0.15 3.00
CA GLU A 178 -7.05 -0.22 2.21
C GLU A 178 -8.29 -0.37 3.10
N GLU A 179 -8.22 -1.21 4.15
CA GLU A 179 -9.29 -1.29 5.16
C GLU A 179 -9.51 0.05 5.86
N SER A 180 -8.44 0.76 6.20
CA SER A 180 -8.51 2.07 6.86
C SER A 180 -9.14 3.14 5.95
N LEU A 181 -8.80 3.12 4.65
CA LEU A 181 -9.45 3.90 3.61
C LEU A 181 -10.94 3.55 3.48
N LYS A 182 -11.29 2.27 3.32
CA LYS A 182 -12.68 1.78 3.26
C LYS A 182 -13.50 2.19 4.50
N ARG A 183 -12.92 2.09 5.71
CA ARG A 183 -13.53 2.58 6.97
C ARG A 183 -13.67 4.10 7.01
N GLY A 184 -12.76 4.84 6.39
CA GLY A 184 -12.83 6.29 6.22
C GLY A 184 -13.94 6.72 5.25
N GLU A 185 -13.99 6.10 4.07
CA GLU A 185 -14.98 6.36 3.03
C GLU A 185 -16.40 6.02 3.47
N LYS A 186 -16.62 4.86 4.11
CA LYS A 186 -17.92 4.50 4.68
C LYS A 186 -18.43 5.56 5.67
N ARG A 187 -17.55 6.06 6.56
CA ARG A 187 -17.88 7.15 7.50
C ARG A 187 -18.14 8.48 6.80
N ARG A 188 -17.44 8.80 5.72
CA ARG A 188 -17.69 10.00 4.90
C ARG A 188 -19.04 9.89 4.18
N ARG A 189 -19.32 8.78 3.49
CA ARG A 189 -20.61 8.55 2.81
C ARG A 189 -21.79 8.59 3.78
N ALA A 190 -21.70 7.94 4.94
CA ALA A 190 -22.74 8.03 5.98
C ALA A 190 -23.02 9.48 6.41
N LYS A 191 -21.98 10.30 6.59
CA LYS A 191 -22.15 11.74 6.88
C LYS A 191 -22.75 12.53 5.71
N LEU A 192 -22.40 12.19 4.46
CA LEU A 192 -23.00 12.81 3.28
C LEU A 192 -24.49 12.50 3.19
N TRP A 193 -24.90 11.25 3.43
CA TRP A 193 -26.30 10.85 3.47
C TRP A 193 -27.09 11.55 4.58
N ILE A 194 -26.57 11.60 5.80
CA ILE A 194 -27.19 12.36 6.90
C ILE A 194 -27.34 13.85 6.52
N ALA A 195 -26.28 14.45 5.97
CA ALA A 195 -26.32 15.86 5.57
C ALA A 195 -27.27 16.13 4.37
N ALA A 196 -27.44 15.16 3.47
CA ALA A 196 -28.42 15.22 2.38
C ALA A 196 -29.85 15.10 2.91
N TRP A 197 -30.09 14.16 3.85
CA TRP A 197 -31.37 13.98 4.52
C TRP A 197 -31.78 15.22 5.35
N GLU A 198 -30.84 15.82 6.09
CA GLU A 198 -31.09 17.08 6.80
C GLU A 198 -31.45 18.22 5.85
N LYS A 199 -30.75 18.37 4.71
CA LYS A 199 -31.08 19.40 3.71
C LYS A 199 -32.47 19.17 3.12
N TYR A 200 -32.81 17.92 2.79
CA TYR A 200 -34.13 17.52 2.34
C TYR A 200 -35.21 17.97 3.34
N MET A 201 -35.10 17.55 4.61
CA MET A 201 -36.05 17.95 5.66
C MET A 201 -36.15 19.48 5.83
N LYS A 202 -35.02 20.19 5.90
CA LYS A 202 -34.98 21.66 6.02
C LYS A 202 -35.63 22.36 4.82
N SER A 203 -35.52 21.81 3.61
CA SER A 203 -36.19 22.36 2.43
C SER A 203 -37.72 22.18 2.48
N TRP A 204 -38.20 21.06 3.02
CA TRP A 204 -39.62 20.85 3.26
C TRP A 204 -40.17 21.74 4.36
N GLU A 205 -39.42 21.95 5.45
CA GLU A 205 -39.79 22.91 6.50
C GLU A 205 -39.87 24.33 5.94
N GLY A 206 -38.91 24.74 5.11
CA GLY A 206 -38.93 26.02 4.41
C GLY A 206 -40.11 26.16 3.46
N LEU A 207 -40.42 25.13 2.67
CA LEU A 207 -41.54 25.12 1.73
C LEU A 207 -42.91 25.10 2.44
N ASP A 208 -43.05 24.31 3.52
CA ASP A 208 -44.22 24.30 4.39
C ASP A 208 -44.39 25.64 5.14
N ALA A 209 -43.32 26.39 5.41
CA ALA A 209 -43.39 27.74 5.95
C ALA A 209 -43.82 28.76 4.88
N SER A 210 -43.24 28.71 3.67
CA SER A 210 -43.62 29.57 2.54
C SER A 210 -45.07 29.35 2.08
N SER A 211 -45.61 28.13 2.20
CA SER A 211 -47.01 27.84 1.83
C SER A 211 -48.03 28.29 2.88
N LYS A 212 -47.62 28.40 4.15
CA LYS A 212 -48.47 28.85 5.28
C LYS A 212 -48.36 30.35 5.55
N ALA A 213 -47.30 31.00 5.10
CA ALA A 213 -47.20 32.44 5.14
C ALA A 213 -48.38 33.05 4.37
N PRO A 214 -49.12 34.03 4.93
CA PRO A 214 -50.05 34.82 4.13
C PRO A 214 -49.27 35.48 2.97
N PRO A 215 -49.92 35.81 1.84
CA PRO A 215 -49.26 36.49 0.73
C PRO A 215 -48.79 37.87 1.21
N ALA A 216 -47.55 37.93 1.69
CA ALA A 216 -46.94 39.15 2.18
C ALA A 216 -46.80 40.10 0.99
N THR A 217 -47.40 41.28 1.12
CA THR A 217 -47.40 42.32 0.10
C THR A 217 -45.97 42.78 -0.19
N SER A 218 -45.36 42.19 -1.21
CA SER A 218 -44.18 42.68 -1.95
C SER A 218 -43.15 43.46 -1.12
N SER A 219 -42.32 42.77 -0.35
CA SER A 219 -41.09 43.34 0.24
C SER A 219 -39.85 42.84 -0.50
N ASP A 220 -39.58 43.48 -1.62
CA ASP A 220 -38.24 43.99 -1.97
C ASP A 220 -37.04 43.03 -1.79
N THR A 221 -36.93 42.01 -2.65
CA THR A 221 -35.63 41.38 -3.03
C THR A 221 -35.73 40.75 -4.42
N GLU A 222 -34.73 40.99 -5.28
CA GLU A 222 -34.84 40.93 -6.75
C GLU A 222 -34.80 39.52 -7.40
N LYS A 223 -35.48 38.50 -6.85
CA LYS A 223 -35.49 37.16 -7.47
C LYS A 223 -36.90 36.55 -7.53
N PRO A 224 -37.41 36.20 -8.73
CA PRO A 224 -38.68 35.48 -8.84
C PRO A 224 -38.59 34.13 -8.10
N PHE A 225 -39.59 33.87 -7.25
CA PHE A 225 -39.67 32.64 -6.46
C PHE A 225 -40.02 31.46 -7.38
N TYR A 226 -39.02 30.68 -7.76
CA TYR A 226 -39.25 29.42 -8.47
C TYR A 226 -39.27 28.25 -7.47
N ILE A 227 -40.46 27.74 -7.16
CA ILE A 227 -40.67 26.57 -6.28
C ILE A 227 -39.75 25.38 -6.61
N ARG A 228 -39.49 25.17 -7.91
CA ARG A 228 -38.56 24.15 -8.44
C ARG A 228 -37.14 24.21 -7.86
N ASN A 229 -36.67 25.39 -7.42
CA ASN A 229 -35.35 25.56 -6.81
C ASN A 229 -35.34 25.26 -5.30
N TYR A 230 -36.51 25.24 -4.66
CA TYR A 230 -36.68 24.99 -3.22
C TYR A 230 -37.10 23.55 -2.91
N ILE A 231 -37.67 22.81 -3.87
CA ILE A 231 -37.91 21.36 -3.72
C ILE A 231 -36.59 20.60 -3.88
N HIS A 232 -36.10 20.01 -2.79
CA HIS A 232 -35.09 18.96 -2.88
C HIS A 232 -35.72 17.62 -3.22
N TRP A 233 -35.11 16.95 -4.20
CA TRP A 233 -35.52 15.63 -4.66
C TRP A 233 -34.89 14.53 -3.80
N PRO A 234 -35.53 13.37 -3.60
CA PRO A 234 -35.07 12.33 -2.69
C PRO A 234 -33.93 11.50 -3.30
N VAL A 235 -32.79 12.15 -3.57
CA VAL A 235 -31.58 11.62 -4.21
C VAL A 235 -30.35 12.34 -3.65
N GLU A 236 -29.16 11.74 -3.71
CA GLU A 236 -27.92 12.32 -3.15
C GLU A 236 -27.63 13.75 -3.64
N SER A 237 -27.89 14.01 -4.92
CA SER A 237 -27.68 15.31 -5.59
C SER A 237 -28.73 16.37 -5.21
N GLY A 238 -29.88 15.96 -4.65
CA GLY A 238 -31.03 16.83 -4.37
C GLY A 238 -31.71 17.43 -5.61
N LYS A 239 -31.42 16.94 -6.81
CA LYS A 239 -31.84 17.49 -8.10
C LYS A 239 -32.73 16.54 -8.90
N ARG A 240 -33.64 17.13 -9.67
CA ARG A 240 -34.56 16.42 -10.58
C ARG A 240 -33.88 15.55 -11.65
N ARG A 241 -32.67 15.90 -12.10
CA ARG A 241 -32.00 15.18 -13.20
C ARG A 241 -31.50 13.79 -12.80
N ASP A 242 -31.34 13.57 -11.50
CA ASP A 242 -30.68 12.38 -10.96
C ASP A 242 -31.71 11.41 -10.32
N ILE A 243 -33.00 11.60 -10.64
CA ILE A 243 -34.10 10.71 -10.20
C ILE A 243 -33.96 9.36 -10.91
N SER A 244 -33.70 8.32 -10.12
CA SER A 244 -33.79 6.92 -10.55
C SER A 244 -34.35 6.07 -9.41
N ARG A 245 -34.96 4.92 -9.74
CA ARG A 245 -35.53 4.01 -8.73
C ARG A 245 -34.49 3.60 -7.68
N ASP A 246 -33.26 3.35 -8.09
CA ASP A 246 -32.19 2.92 -7.20
C ASP A 246 -31.66 4.07 -6.34
N ALA A 247 -31.50 5.28 -6.90
CA ALA A 247 -31.08 6.45 -6.12
C ALA A 247 -32.10 6.84 -5.04
N VAL A 248 -33.41 6.75 -5.36
CA VAL A 248 -34.48 6.99 -4.37
C VAL A 248 -34.51 5.88 -3.32
N ARG A 249 -34.29 4.61 -3.71
CA ARG A 249 -34.19 3.49 -2.78
C ARG A 249 -33.03 3.68 -1.80
N GLU A 250 -31.82 3.97 -2.29
CA GLU A 250 -30.63 4.20 -1.47
C GLU A 250 -30.81 5.39 -0.52
N PHE A 251 -31.36 6.51 -1.01
CA PHE A 251 -31.65 7.69 -0.19
C PHE A 251 -32.61 7.36 0.97
N MET A 252 -33.70 6.64 0.69
CA MET A 252 -34.67 6.25 1.73
C MET A 252 -34.12 5.18 2.69
N GLN A 253 -33.25 4.27 2.23
CA GLN A 253 -32.57 3.28 3.09
C GLN A 253 -31.59 3.90 4.08
N HIS A 254 -31.04 5.08 3.77
CA HIS A 254 -30.16 5.83 4.67
C HIS A 254 -30.91 6.82 5.59
N SER A 255 -32.24 6.81 5.61
CA SER A 255 -33.04 7.54 6.59
C SER A 255 -32.84 6.97 8.01
N SER A 256 -33.05 7.80 9.04
CA SER A 256 -32.86 7.39 10.44
C SER A 256 -34.00 6.55 11.01
N GLU A 257 -35.10 6.38 10.27
CA GLU A 257 -36.31 5.67 10.70
C GLU A 257 -36.41 4.30 10.01
N SER A 258 -37.40 3.49 10.42
CA SER A 258 -37.73 2.26 9.68
C SER A 258 -38.13 2.61 8.24
N PHE A 259 -37.40 2.07 7.27
CA PHE A 259 -37.57 2.29 5.82
C PHE A 259 -39.04 2.26 5.36
N LEU A 260 -39.86 1.35 5.88
CA LEU A 260 -41.30 1.25 5.59
C LEU A 260 -42.13 2.44 6.09
N ASN A 261 -41.79 2.99 7.26
CA ASN A 261 -42.46 4.15 7.82
C ASN A 261 -42.09 5.40 7.03
N THR A 262 -40.80 5.55 6.69
CA THR A 262 -40.30 6.60 5.79
C THR A 262 -41.03 6.57 4.46
N LEU A 263 -41.06 5.42 3.77
CA LEU A 263 -41.77 5.25 2.50
C LEU A 263 -43.27 5.57 2.63
N LYS A 264 -43.94 5.16 3.71
CA LYS A 264 -45.37 5.46 3.93
C LYS A 264 -45.63 6.96 4.12
N ALA A 265 -44.78 7.65 4.89
CA ALA A 265 -44.89 9.09 5.11
C ALA A 265 -44.64 9.88 3.81
N GLU A 266 -43.56 9.53 3.10
CA GLU A 266 -43.18 10.17 1.84
C GLU A 266 -44.19 9.91 0.72
N ARG A 267 -44.76 8.70 0.61
CA ARG A 267 -45.87 8.39 -0.32
C ARG A 267 -47.06 9.34 -0.15
N ILE A 268 -47.43 9.65 1.09
CA ILE A 268 -48.54 10.57 1.38
C ILE A 268 -48.14 12.02 1.06
N ARG A 269 -46.87 12.39 1.29
CA ARG A 269 -46.35 13.74 1.02
C ARG A 269 -46.24 14.04 -0.47
N TRP A 270 -45.67 13.11 -1.25
CA TRP A 270 -45.44 13.22 -2.70
C TRP A 270 -46.69 12.97 -3.56
N HIS A 271 -47.81 12.60 -2.96
CA HIS A 271 -49.06 12.38 -3.71
C HIS A 271 -49.44 13.65 -4.49
N PRO A 272 -49.65 13.60 -5.82
CA PRO A 272 -49.76 14.80 -6.67
C PRO A 272 -50.91 15.72 -6.23
N ASP A 273 -52.06 15.17 -5.83
CA ASP A 273 -53.17 15.93 -5.21
C ASP A 273 -52.73 16.73 -3.98
N LYS A 274 -51.95 16.14 -3.07
CA LYS A 274 -51.52 16.81 -1.83
C LYS A 274 -50.44 17.86 -2.08
N MET A 275 -49.56 17.61 -3.05
CA MET A 275 -48.60 18.60 -3.53
C MET A 275 -49.30 19.79 -4.18
N LEU A 276 -50.28 19.55 -5.07
CA LEU A 276 -51.06 20.60 -5.74
C LEU A 276 -51.94 21.38 -4.76
N HIS A 277 -52.61 20.73 -3.80
CA HIS A 277 -53.41 21.42 -2.80
C HIS A 277 -52.58 22.28 -1.83
N ARG A 278 -51.33 21.89 -1.51
CA ARG A 278 -50.46 22.63 -0.58
C ARG A 278 -49.63 23.71 -1.23
N TYR A 279 -49.19 23.49 -2.48
CA TYR A 279 -48.23 24.35 -3.16
C TYR A 279 -48.75 24.90 -4.50
N GLY A 280 -50.01 24.66 -4.85
CA GLY A 280 -50.64 25.22 -6.05
C GLY A 280 -50.67 26.76 -6.04
N SER A 281 -50.84 27.38 -4.87
CA SER A 281 -50.70 28.82 -4.65
C SER A 281 -49.28 29.36 -4.88
N LEU A 282 -48.29 28.47 -4.95
CA LEU A 282 -46.86 28.77 -5.06
C LEU A 282 -46.31 28.43 -6.46
N GLY A 283 -47.20 28.40 -7.47
CA GLY A 283 -46.87 28.18 -8.88
C GLY A 283 -46.73 26.71 -9.31
N LEU A 284 -46.94 25.75 -8.42
CA LEU A 284 -46.74 24.32 -8.73
C LEU A 284 -47.63 23.81 -9.87
N GLY A 285 -48.84 24.38 -10.03
CA GLY A 285 -49.79 23.99 -11.07
C GLY A 285 -49.47 24.51 -12.47
N GLU A 286 -48.63 25.53 -12.60
CA GLU A 286 -48.28 26.16 -13.88
C GLU A 286 -47.17 25.38 -14.60
N GLU A 287 -46.19 24.86 -13.85
CA GLU A 287 -45.09 24.08 -14.41
C GLU A 287 -45.47 22.59 -14.59
N LYS A 288 -46.11 22.26 -15.71
CA LYS A 288 -46.46 20.87 -16.08
C LYS A 288 -45.31 19.87 -15.90
N THR A 289 -44.08 20.29 -16.19
CA THR A 289 -42.90 19.42 -16.06
C THR A 289 -42.60 19.09 -14.58
N LEU A 290 -42.88 19.99 -13.64
CA LEU A 290 -42.68 19.74 -12.22
C LEU A 290 -43.68 18.72 -11.68
N VAL A 291 -44.94 18.84 -12.08
CA VAL A 291 -46.02 17.88 -11.75
C VAL A 291 -45.70 16.48 -12.31
N GLN A 292 -45.14 16.39 -13.52
CA GLN A 292 -44.66 15.13 -14.08
C GLN A 292 -43.61 14.46 -13.20
N SER A 293 -42.54 15.15 -12.77
CA SER A 293 -41.52 14.51 -11.94
C SER A 293 -41.93 14.29 -10.48
N ILE A 294 -42.89 15.06 -9.94
CA ILE A 294 -43.57 14.69 -8.69
C ILE A 294 -44.28 13.34 -8.86
N THR A 295 -44.94 13.13 -10.01
CA THR A 295 -45.62 11.87 -10.33
C THR A 295 -44.63 10.72 -10.54
N GLU A 296 -43.49 10.96 -11.21
CA GLU A 296 -42.39 9.98 -11.35
C GLU A 296 -41.85 9.52 -9.98
N VAL A 297 -41.58 10.46 -9.06
CA VAL A 297 -41.15 10.14 -7.69
C VAL A 297 -42.24 9.39 -6.93
N PHE A 298 -43.50 9.81 -7.04
CA PHE A 298 -44.63 9.12 -6.40
C PHE A 298 -44.76 7.67 -6.88
N GLN A 299 -44.66 7.41 -8.19
CA GLN A 299 -44.69 6.06 -8.75
C GLN A 299 -43.54 5.20 -8.24
N ILE A 300 -42.31 5.73 -8.25
CA ILE A 300 -41.13 5.05 -7.69
C ILE A 300 -41.34 4.70 -6.20
N LEU A 301 -41.90 5.61 -5.40
CA LEU A 301 -42.16 5.37 -3.98
C LEU A 301 -43.29 4.36 -3.74
N ASP A 302 -44.34 4.35 -4.58
CA ASP A 302 -45.44 3.38 -4.50
C ASP A 302 -44.95 1.96 -4.85
N ASP A 303 -44.18 1.81 -5.93
CA ASP A 303 -43.54 0.56 -6.35
C ASP A 303 -42.59 0.02 -5.25
N LEU A 304 -41.73 0.87 -4.69
CA LEU A 304 -40.81 0.49 -3.60
C LEU A 304 -41.56 0.09 -2.33
N TRP A 305 -42.68 0.73 -2.02
CA TRP A 305 -43.51 0.39 -0.86
C TRP A 305 -44.25 -0.94 -1.06
N ILE A 306 -44.77 -1.21 -2.26
CA ILE A 306 -45.40 -2.49 -2.61
C ILE A 306 -44.36 -3.63 -2.56
N GLU A 307 -43.16 -3.41 -3.12
CA GLU A 307 -42.03 -4.35 -3.12
C GLU A 307 -41.62 -4.73 -1.70
N GLU A 308 -41.33 -3.75 -0.83
CA GLU A 308 -40.89 -4.01 0.54
C GLU A 308 -42.02 -4.60 1.40
N LYS A 309 -43.27 -4.16 1.23
CA LYS A 309 -44.42 -4.77 1.91
C LYS A 309 -44.62 -6.24 1.50
N GLY A 310 -44.41 -6.56 0.22
CA GLY A 310 -44.41 -7.93 -0.28
C GLY A 310 -43.27 -8.77 0.29
N ARG A 311 -42.10 -8.17 0.53
CA ARG A 311 -40.94 -8.81 1.15
C ARG A 311 -41.13 -9.12 2.64
N GLN A 312 -41.83 -8.27 3.37
CA GLN A 312 -42.12 -8.42 4.81
C GLN A 312 -43.29 -9.37 5.10
N SER A 313 -44.08 -9.71 4.07
CA SER A 313 -45.21 -10.63 4.16
C SER A 313 -44.86 -12.06 3.70
N ARG A 314 -43.58 -12.35 3.46
CA ARG A 314 -43.03 -13.65 3.05
C ARG A 314 -42.05 -14.16 4.11
#